data_AF-A0A9J6CL60-F1
#
_entry.id   AF-A0A9J6CL60-F1
#
_cell.length_a   1.000
_cell.length_b   1.000
_cell.length_c   1.000
_cell.angle_alpha   90.00
_cell.angle_beta   90.00
_cell.angle_gamma   90.00
#
_symmetry.space_group_name_H-M   'P 1'
#
loop_
_entity.id
_entity.type
_entity.pdbx_description
1 polymer ?
#
loop_
_entity_poly.entity_id
_entity_poly.type
_entity_poly.pdbx_seq_one_letter_code
_entity_poly.pdbx_strand_id
1 'polypeptide(L)'
;MRIVSAEPSTFFAKNPTTAPCGGILTEKRGIIQTPNFPNPFYVPISCVWIIDASTSSWGQPNVSINVYLTQQYVLSGLTFKEYMYYSDDFKVPSEMETVVKEDNVTRTASVQANSPFLEITFQLETSVYGTHLRVMDHLLDVYGFNITYEVDVPKAYQCNSQLCSFLGNCYANHNFT
;
A
#
# COMPACT_ATOMS: atom_id res chain seq x y z
N MET A 1 -10.42 -22.38 -52.52
CA MET A 1 -9.65 -21.64 -51.48
C MET A 1 -10.18 -22.08 -50.12
N ARG A 2 -9.29 -22.26 -49.13
CA ARG A 2 -9.33 -23.25 -48.03
C ARG A 2 -10.45 -23.08 -47.00
N ILE A 3 -10.91 -24.23 -46.46
CA ILE A 3 -11.63 -24.40 -45.18
C ILE A 3 -10.61 -24.83 -44.12
N VAL A 4 -10.68 -24.24 -42.91
CA VAL A 4 -10.35 -24.76 -41.55
C VAL A 4 -10.56 -23.58 -40.57
N SER A 5 -10.97 -23.65 -39.31
CA SER A 5 -11.63 -24.59 -38.40
C SER A 5 -12.07 -23.71 -37.21
N ALA A 6 -13.17 -24.04 -36.52
CA ALA A 6 -13.49 -23.44 -35.22
C ALA A 6 -12.72 -24.13 -34.07
N GLU A 7 -12.62 -23.41 -32.94
CA GLU A 7 -12.28 -23.78 -31.53
C GLU A 7 -10.81 -23.86 -31.05
N PRO A 8 -10.51 -23.68 -29.73
CA PRO A 8 -11.29 -23.07 -28.61
C PRO A 8 -10.48 -22.13 -27.66
N SER A 9 -11.20 -21.44 -26.75
CA SER A 9 -10.80 -21.03 -25.37
C SER A 9 -9.47 -20.25 -25.19
N THR A 10 -9.49 -18.99 -24.75
CA THR A 10 -9.79 -18.64 -23.36
C THR A 10 -10.24 -17.19 -23.27
N PHE A 11 -11.55 -17.00 -23.18
CA PHE A 11 -12.07 -15.84 -22.48
C PHE A 11 -11.60 -15.97 -21.03
N PHE A 12 -10.65 -15.14 -20.61
CA PHE A 12 -10.51 -14.84 -19.20
C PHE A 12 -11.86 -14.24 -18.78
N ALA A 13 -12.70 -15.06 -18.16
CA ALA A 13 -13.82 -14.56 -17.39
C ALA A 13 -13.23 -13.62 -16.34
N LYS A 14 -13.29 -12.32 -16.63
CA LYS A 14 -13.06 -11.29 -15.62
C LYS A 14 -14.20 -11.46 -14.61
N ASN A 15 -13.95 -12.25 -13.56
CA ASN A 15 -14.86 -12.40 -12.44
C ASN A 15 -15.20 -10.98 -11.93
N PRO A 16 -16.47 -10.58 -11.85
CA PRO A 16 -16.86 -9.19 -11.58
C PRO A 16 -16.85 -8.85 -10.08
N THR A 17 -15.89 -9.34 -9.29
CA THR A 17 -15.86 -9.14 -7.82
C THR A 17 -14.50 -8.79 -7.21
N THR A 18 -13.47 -8.56 -8.00
CA THR A 18 -12.21 -7.96 -7.53
C THR A 18 -12.01 -6.61 -8.21
N ALA A 19 -12.18 -5.52 -7.45
CA ALA A 19 -11.66 -4.24 -7.92
C ALA A 19 -10.14 -4.41 -8.15
N PRO A 20 -9.58 -4.07 -9.32
CA PRO A 20 -8.13 -4.07 -9.49
C PRO A 20 -7.51 -3.12 -8.46
N CYS A 21 -6.48 -3.59 -7.75
CA CYS A 21 -5.69 -2.78 -6.83
C CYS A 21 -4.35 -2.40 -7.46
N GLY A 22 -3.75 -1.31 -6.98
CA GLY A 22 -2.51 -0.78 -7.54
C GLY A 22 -2.73 0.40 -8.49
N GLY A 23 -1.64 0.84 -9.12
CA GLY A 23 -1.62 1.93 -10.09
C GLY A 23 -0.56 2.99 -9.78
N ILE A 24 -0.41 3.93 -10.71
CA ILE A 24 0.49 5.08 -10.57
C ILE A 24 -0.28 6.23 -9.91
N LEU A 25 0.32 6.81 -8.88
CA LEU A 25 -0.21 7.87 -8.05
C LEU A 25 0.67 9.11 -8.19
N THR A 26 0.15 10.16 -8.82
CA THR A 26 0.87 11.42 -9.08
C THR A 26 0.41 12.56 -8.18
N GLU A 27 -0.66 12.34 -7.41
CA GLU A 27 -1.22 13.35 -6.52
C GLU A 27 -0.31 13.58 -5.31
N LYS A 28 -0.32 14.81 -4.78
CA LYS A 28 0.51 15.16 -3.61
C LYS A 28 0.10 14.37 -2.37
N ARG A 29 -1.16 13.96 -2.26
CA ARG A 29 -1.71 13.21 -1.12
C ARG A 29 -2.72 12.20 -1.62
N GLY A 30 -2.86 11.10 -0.89
CA GLY A 30 -3.92 10.14 -1.17
C GLY A 30 -3.95 8.98 -0.19
N ILE A 31 -4.84 8.04 -0.48
CA ILE A 31 -5.10 6.86 0.34
C ILE A 31 -4.80 5.61 -0.49
N ILE A 32 -4.16 4.64 0.13
CA ILE A 32 -3.88 3.32 -0.41
C ILE A 32 -4.54 2.30 0.50
N GLN A 33 -5.39 1.45 -0.06
CA GLN A 33 -6.13 0.47 0.72
C GLN A 33 -6.22 -0.88 0.00
N THR A 34 -6.32 -1.95 0.77
CA THR A 34 -6.66 -3.26 0.23
C THR A 34 -8.07 -3.26 -0.36
N PRO A 35 -8.36 -4.07 -1.40
CA PRO A 35 -9.73 -4.25 -1.88
C PRO A 35 -10.67 -4.59 -0.73
N ASN A 36 -11.89 -4.05 -0.77
CA ASN A 36 -12.96 -4.31 0.20
C ASN A 36 -12.70 -3.91 1.65
N PHE A 37 -11.59 -3.22 1.98
CA PHE A 37 -11.31 -2.72 3.33
C PHE A 37 -12.55 -2.02 3.95
N PRO A 38 -12.94 -2.28 5.21
CA PRO A 38 -12.28 -3.14 6.22
C PRO A 38 -12.66 -4.63 6.16
N ASN A 39 -13.44 -5.05 5.16
CA ASN A 39 -13.90 -6.43 5.01
C ASN A 39 -12.81 -7.34 4.42
N PRO A 40 -12.96 -8.68 4.51
CA PRO A 40 -12.05 -9.63 3.90
C PRO A 40 -11.83 -9.39 2.40
N PHE A 41 -10.59 -9.61 1.95
CA PHE A 41 -10.19 -9.63 0.54
C PHE A 41 -9.81 -11.06 0.11
N TYR A 42 -9.84 -11.31 -1.19
CA TYR A 42 -9.50 -12.62 -1.76
C TYR A 42 -7.99 -12.78 -1.94
N VAL A 43 -7.50 -14.00 -1.73
CA VAL A 43 -6.13 -14.43 -2.05
C VAL A 43 -6.16 -15.52 -3.14
N PRO A 44 -5.12 -15.64 -3.99
CA PRO A 44 -3.89 -14.86 -4.01
C PRO A 44 -4.15 -13.40 -4.42
N ILE A 45 -3.39 -12.48 -3.80
CA ILE A 45 -3.45 -11.04 -4.11
C ILE A 45 -2.05 -10.53 -4.41
N SER A 46 -1.95 -9.65 -5.41
CA SER A 46 -0.72 -8.93 -5.76
C SER A 46 -1.12 -7.54 -6.23
N CYS A 47 -0.83 -6.54 -5.41
CA CYS A 47 -1.09 -5.12 -5.67
C CYS A 47 0.24 -4.37 -5.72
N VAL A 48 0.39 -3.47 -6.68
CA VAL A 48 1.57 -2.60 -6.81
C VAL A 48 1.11 -1.16 -7.00
N TRP A 49 1.48 -0.28 -6.07
CA TRP A 49 1.26 1.15 -6.16
C TRP A 49 2.58 1.88 -6.34
N ILE A 50 2.65 2.80 -7.30
CA ILE A 50 3.82 3.63 -7.55
C ILE A 50 3.46 5.07 -7.23
N ILE A 51 4.09 5.67 -6.23
CA ILE A 51 3.99 7.10 -5.99
C ILE A 51 5.07 7.77 -6.85
N ASP A 52 4.65 8.60 -7.80
CA ASP A 52 5.51 9.38 -8.68
C ASP A 52 5.51 10.85 -8.23
N ALA A 53 6.61 11.24 -7.59
CA ALA A 53 6.88 12.61 -7.18
C ALA A 53 7.95 13.28 -8.06
N SER A 54 8.32 12.68 -9.20
CA SER A 54 9.33 13.22 -10.12
C SER A 54 8.90 14.54 -10.77
N THR A 55 7.60 14.69 -10.99
CA THR A 55 6.98 15.88 -11.58
C THR A 55 6.56 16.91 -10.54
N SER A 56 7.02 16.77 -9.29
CA SER A 56 6.73 17.71 -8.20
C SER A 56 7.34 19.09 -8.47
N SER A 57 6.70 19.81 -9.38
CA SER A 57 6.87 21.22 -9.74
C SER A 57 6.47 22.17 -8.59
N TRP A 58 6.26 21.62 -7.39
CA TRP A 58 5.76 22.30 -6.19
C TRP A 58 6.85 23.11 -5.45
N GLY A 59 7.99 23.37 -6.09
CA GLY A 59 8.98 24.34 -5.60
C GLY A 59 9.84 23.88 -4.42
N GLN A 60 9.88 22.58 -4.10
CA GLN A 60 10.74 22.03 -3.05
C GLN A 60 12.01 21.42 -3.66
N PRO A 61 13.23 21.77 -3.18
CA PRO A 61 14.48 21.22 -3.71
C PRO A 61 14.70 19.75 -3.31
N ASN A 62 13.98 19.26 -2.30
CA ASN A 62 14.07 17.89 -1.81
C ASN A 62 12.67 17.26 -1.83
N VAL A 63 12.54 16.10 -2.46
CA VAL A 63 11.29 15.31 -2.45
C VAL A 63 11.30 14.41 -1.23
N SER A 64 10.24 14.46 -0.44
CA SER A 64 10.00 13.52 0.67
C SER A 64 8.63 12.88 0.49
N ILE A 65 8.61 11.57 0.27
CA ILE A 65 7.37 10.78 0.22
C ILE A 65 7.20 10.14 1.60
N ASN A 66 6.10 10.46 2.26
CA ASN A 66 5.76 9.94 3.59
C ASN A 66 4.53 9.06 3.49
N VAL A 67 4.61 7.85 4.02
CA VAL A 67 3.49 6.91 4.11
C VAL A 67 3.18 6.64 5.56
N TYR A 68 2.00 7.04 6.02
CA TYR A 68 1.53 6.87 7.38
C TYR A 68 0.72 5.58 7.49
N LEU A 69 1.15 4.68 8.38
CA LEU A 69 0.52 3.38 8.59
C LEU A 69 -0.65 3.49 9.58
N THR A 70 -1.59 4.37 9.26
CA THR A 70 -2.70 4.81 10.12
C THR A 70 -3.66 3.69 10.48
N GLN A 71 -3.96 2.81 9.52
CA GLN A 71 -4.81 1.63 9.72
C GLN A 71 -4.18 0.39 9.08
N GLN A 72 -3.06 -0.07 9.65
CA GLN A 72 -2.35 -1.28 9.22
C GLN A 72 -2.77 -2.48 10.07
N TYR A 73 -3.58 -3.38 9.49
CA TYR A 73 -4.00 -4.61 10.15
C TYR A 73 -3.36 -5.87 9.57
N VAL A 74 -2.68 -5.81 8.42
CA VAL A 74 -1.85 -6.92 7.91
C VAL A 74 -0.47 -6.91 8.55
N LEU A 75 0.01 -8.09 8.95
CA LEU A 75 1.29 -8.32 9.61
C LEU A 75 2.42 -8.66 8.62
N SER A 76 2.07 -8.98 7.37
CA SER A 76 3.02 -9.43 6.36
C SER A 76 2.54 -9.08 4.94
N GLY A 77 3.45 -9.23 3.98
CA GLY A 77 3.17 -9.06 2.56
C GLY A 77 3.29 -7.62 2.05
N LEU A 78 3.47 -6.62 2.92
CA LEU A 78 3.62 -5.21 2.55
C LEU A 78 5.11 -4.80 2.48
N THR A 79 5.55 -4.33 1.32
CA THR A 79 6.93 -3.96 1.03
C THR A 79 7.01 -2.55 0.44
N PHE A 80 8.03 -1.78 0.85
CA PHE A 80 8.32 -0.44 0.36
C PHE A 80 9.71 -0.39 -0.26
N LYS A 81 9.82 0.07 -1.51
CA LYS A 81 11.08 0.23 -2.24
C LYS A 81 11.16 1.60 -2.87
N GLU A 82 12.23 2.33 -2.59
CA GLU A 82 12.47 3.62 -3.22
C GLU A 82 13.37 3.50 -4.44
N TYR A 83 13.12 4.37 -5.42
CA TYR A 83 13.86 4.40 -6.68
C TYR A 83 14.24 5.85 -7.04
N MET A 84 15.49 6.04 -7.47
CA MET A 84 15.95 7.31 -8.07
C MET A 84 15.37 7.51 -9.47
N TYR A 85 15.10 6.40 -10.17
CA TYR A 85 14.48 6.37 -11.48
C TYR A 85 13.57 5.15 -11.60
N TYR A 86 12.38 5.35 -12.15
CA TYR A 86 11.39 4.28 -12.33
C TYR A 86 10.79 4.36 -13.75
N SER A 87 10.93 3.27 -14.51
CA SER A 87 10.16 3.00 -15.72
C SER A 87 9.87 1.50 -15.82
N ASP A 88 9.00 1.12 -16.76
CA ASP A 88 8.64 -0.29 -16.96
C ASP A 88 9.85 -1.15 -17.35
N ASP A 89 10.76 -0.60 -18.16
CA ASP A 89 11.94 -1.31 -18.66
C ASP A 89 13.19 -1.17 -17.77
N PHE A 90 13.24 -0.15 -16.91
CA PHE A 90 14.46 0.20 -16.16
C PHE A 90 14.15 0.85 -14.82
N LYS A 91 14.73 0.31 -13.75
CA LYS A 91 14.56 0.81 -12.38
C LYS A 91 15.93 1.00 -11.75
N VAL A 92 16.14 2.14 -11.09
CA VAL A 92 17.38 2.43 -10.34
C VAL A 92 17.03 2.51 -8.86
N PRO A 93 17.32 1.48 -8.05
CA PRO A 93 16.99 1.49 -6.63
C PRO A 93 17.78 2.59 -5.92
N SER A 94 17.15 3.23 -4.93
CA SER A 94 17.88 3.91 -3.86
C SER A 94 18.07 2.89 -2.72
N GLU A 95 19.14 2.99 -1.94
CA GLU A 95 19.62 1.92 -1.05
C GLU A 95 18.62 1.48 0.05
N MET A 96 17.44 2.10 0.16
CA MET A 96 16.40 1.69 1.11
C MET A 96 15.40 0.66 0.52
N GLU A 97 15.40 -0.52 1.13
CA GLU A 97 14.31 -1.50 1.06
C GLU A 97 13.72 -1.67 2.47
N THR A 98 12.51 -1.15 2.69
CA THR A 98 11.83 -1.31 3.98
C THR A 98 10.74 -2.37 3.84
N VAL A 99 10.96 -3.52 4.46
CA VAL A 99 9.96 -4.60 4.55
C VAL A 99 9.23 -4.48 5.87
N VAL A 100 7.90 -4.31 5.83
CA VAL A 100 7.08 -4.35 7.03
C VAL A 100 6.86 -5.81 7.41
N LYS A 101 7.55 -6.24 8.47
CA LYS A 101 7.46 -7.59 9.06
C LYS A 101 6.70 -7.54 10.38
N GLU A 102 6.17 -8.69 10.79
CA GLU A 102 5.40 -8.88 12.02
C GLU A 102 6.04 -8.22 13.26
N ASP A 103 7.36 -8.30 13.40
CA ASP A 103 8.12 -7.69 14.52
C ASP A 103 8.13 -6.14 14.53
N ASN A 104 7.92 -5.51 13.37
CA ASN A 104 8.04 -4.07 13.17
C ASN A 104 6.69 -3.37 12.92
N VAL A 105 5.63 -4.10 12.55
CA VAL A 105 4.29 -3.53 12.22
C VAL A 105 3.74 -2.64 13.34
N THR A 106 4.00 -3.00 14.59
CA THR A 106 3.54 -2.27 15.79
C THR A 106 4.42 -1.09 16.19
N ARG A 107 5.63 -0.97 15.63
CA ARG A 107 6.61 0.09 15.94
C ARG A 107 6.74 1.11 14.82
N THR A 108 6.53 0.69 13.57
CA THR A 108 6.62 1.56 12.41
C THR A 108 5.35 2.38 12.26
N ALA A 109 5.42 3.70 12.54
CA ALA A 109 4.30 4.63 12.35
C ALA A 109 4.25 5.22 10.94
N SER A 110 5.42 5.36 10.30
CA SER A 110 5.50 5.79 8.92
C SER A 110 6.71 5.20 8.21
N VAL A 111 6.66 5.22 6.89
CA VAL A 111 7.80 5.01 5.99
C VAL A 111 8.08 6.32 5.29
N GLN A 112 9.34 6.74 5.28
CA GLN A 112 9.80 7.93 4.58
C GLN A 112 10.75 7.50 3.46
N ALA A 113 10.50 7.97 2.23
CA ALA A 113 11.41 7.85 1.11
C ALA A 113 11.91 9.24 0.69
N ASN A 114 13.19 9.34 0.40
CA ASN A 114 13.84 10.59 -0.03
C ASN A 114 14.13 10.60 -1.54
N SER A 115 13.62 9.59 -2.25
CA SER A 115 13.72 9.45 -3.69
C SER A 115 12.41 9.87 -4.37
N PRO A 116 12.44 10.25 -5.67
CA PRO A 116 11.26 10.71 -6.39
C PRO A 116 10.21 9.62 -6.66
N PHE A 117 10.56 8.34 -6.50
CA PHE A 117 9.64 7.23 -6.72
C PHE A 117 9.62 6.29 -5.52
N LEU A 118 8.41 5.87 -5.12
CA LEU A 118 8.19 4.86 -4.09
C LEU A 118 7.24 3.78 -4.61
N GLU A 119 7.74 2.55 -4.69
CA GLU A 119 6.95 1.35 -4.99
C GLU A 119 6.46 0.71 -3.68
N ILE A 120 5.15 0.53 -3.58
CA ILE A 120 4.48 -0.13 -2.47
C ILE A 120 3.85 -1.40 -3.04
N THR A 121 4.32 -2.56 -2.56
CA THR A 121 3.87 -3.86 -3.03
C THR A 121 3.18 -4.60 -1.90
N PHE A 122 1.97 -5.10 -2.17
CA PHE A 122 1.24 -5.99 -1.27
C PHE A 122 0.99 -7.34 -1.95
N GLN A 123 1.59 -8.40 -1.41
CA GLN A 123 1.44 -9.75 -1.97
C GLN A 123 1.20 -10.79 -0.88
N LEU A 124 0.16 -11.61 -1.07
CA LEU A 124 -0.13 -12.80 -0.25
C LEU A 124 -0.56 -13.96 -1.14
N GLU A 125 0.04 -15.13 -0.95
CA GLU A 125 -0.16 -16.30 -1.82
C GLU A 125 -1.25 -17.26 -1.34
N THR A 126 -1.30 -17.59 -0.04
CA THR A 126 -2.05 -18.79 0.41
C THR A 126 -2.97 -18.61 1.61
N SER A 127 -2.84 -17.58 2.46
CA SER A 127 -3.71 -17.44 3.64
C SER A 127 -3.86 -16.01 4.15
N VAL A 128 -5.09 -15.68 4.55
CA VAL A 128 -5.50 -14.48 5.32
C VAL A 128 -5.61 -14.82 6.83
N TYR A 129 -5.44 -16.09 7.22
CA TYR A 129 -5.48 -16.53 8.62
C TYR A 129 -4.09 -16.42 9.25
N GLY A 130 -4.02 -15.77 10.42
CA GLY A 130 -2.77 -15.57 11.18
C GLY A 130 -1.94 -14.36 10.73
N THR A 131 -2.38 -13.63 9.71
CA THR A 131 -1.68 -12.46 9.16
C THR A 131 -2.27 -11.13 9.64
N HIS A 132 -3.17 -11.13 10.63
CA HIS A 132 -3.82 -9.92 11.12
C HIS A 132 -3.70 -9.74 12.63
N LEU A 133 -3.57 -8.49 13.08
CA LEU A 133 -3.69 -8.14 14.50
C LEU A 133 -5.11 -8.48 15.00
N ARG A 134 -5.22 -9.32 16.01
CA ARG A 134 -6.51 -9.70 16.64
C ARG A 134 -6.48 -9.36 18.12
N VAL A 135 -7.57 -8.78 18.61
CA VAL A 135 -7.85 -8.67 20.06
C VAL A 135 -8.65 -9.90 20.48
N MET A 136 -8.38 -10.46 21.67
CA MET A 136 -9.23 -11.52 22.26
C MET A 136 -10.68 -11.01 22.39
N ASP A 137 -11.66 -11.91 22.34
CA ASP A 137 -13.11 -11.66 22.48
C ASP A 137 -13.85 -10.99 21.29
N HIS A 138 -13.39 -11.19 20.04
CA HIS A 138 -14.10 -10.76 18.82
C HIS A 138 -14.39 -9.25 18.71
N LEU A 139 -13.61 -8.41 19.38
CA LEU A 139 -13.91 -6.97 19.45
C LEU A 139 -13.57 -6.19 18.16
N LEU A 140 -12.82 -6.76 17.19
CA LEU A 140 -12.57 -6.15 15.87
C LEU A 140 -12.32 -7.20 14.76
N ASP A 141 -13.25 -7.34 13.81
CA ASP A 141 -13.08 -8.11 12.57
C ASP A 141 -12.65 -7.18 11.41
N VAL A 142 -11.42 -6.68 11.45
CA VAL A 142 -10.86 -5.78 10.42
C VAL A 142 -9.76 -6.48 9.63
N TYR A 143 -9.87 -6.44 8.31
CA TYR A 143 -8.95 -7.07 7.37
C TYR A 143 -8.26 -6.02 6.49
N GLY A 144 -6.99 -6.27 6.18
CA GLY A 144 -6.24 -5.50 5.20
C GLY A 144 -5.59 -4.26 5.80
N PHE A 145 -5.53 -3.19 5.00
CA PHE A 145 -5.02 -1.90 5.45
C PHE A 145 -5.67 -0.72 4.72
N ASN A 146 -5.59 0.45 5.35
CA ASN A 146 -5.92 1.75 4.80
C ASN A 146 -4.86 2.76 5.28
N ILE A 147 -3.90 3.05 4.41
CA ILE A 147 -2.73 3.88 4.71
C ILE A 147 -2.81 5.17 3.90
N THR A 148 -2.24 6.24 4.44
CA THR A 148 -2.24 7.56 3.79
C THR A 148 -0.83 7.92 3.34
N TYR A 149 -0.68 8.50 2.16
CA TYR A 149 0.60 9.04 1.71
C TYR A 149 0.54 10.55 1.45
N GLU A 150 1.70 11.19 1.56
CA GLU A 150 1.91 12.60 1.28
C GLU A 150 3.31 12.84 0.70
N VAL A 151 3.39 13.67 -0.34
CA VAL A 151 4.62 14.18 -0.94
C VAL A 151 4.85 15.60 -0.41
N ASP A 152 5.39 15.69 0.80
CA ASP A 152 5.65 16.94 1.51
C ASP A 152 6.64 16.68 2.65
N VAL A 153 6.99 17.72 3.42
CA VAL A 153 7.72 17.54 4.67
C VAL A 153 6.99 16.58 5.62
N PRO A 154 7.69 15.65 6.28
CA PRO A 154 7.08 14.73 7.24
C PRO A 154 6.33 15.47 8.35
N LYS A 155 5.17 14.97 8.77
CA LYS A 155 4.44 15.54 9.92
C LYS A 155 5.19 15.24 11.23
N ALA A 156 5.14 16.21 12.15
CA ALA A 156 5.74 16.10 13.48
C ALA A 156 5.07 15.06 14.39
N TYR A 157 3.79 14.75 14.17
CA TYR A 157 3.04 13.75 14.92
C TYR A 157 2.62 12.61 13.99
N GLN A 158 2.97 11.39 14.38
CA GLN A 158 2.73 10.16 13.62
C GLN A 158 2.27 9.09 14.61
N CYS A 159 1.20 8.37 14.28
CA CYS A 159 0.67 7.29 15.11
C CYS A 159 0.50 6.03 14.28
N ASN A 160 0.85 4.88 14.87
CA ASN A 160 0.51 3.57 14.33
C ASN A 160 -0.74 2.99 15.02
N SER A 161 -1.21 1.85 14.52
CA SER A 161 -2.40 1.14 15.04
C SER A 161 -2.29 0.80 16.54
N GLN A 162 -1.10 0.54 17.07
CA GLN A 162 -0.89 0.24 18.48
C GLN A 162 -0.98 1.51 19.36
N LEU A 163 -0.33 2.60 18.98
CA LEU A 163 -0.36 3.86 19.73
C LEU A 163 -1.75 4.52 19.73
N CYS A 164 -2.53 4.30 18.66
CA CYS A 164 -3.91 4.74 18.58
C CYS A 164 -4.88 3.97 19.49
N SER A 165 -4.66 2.66 19.69
CA SER A 165 -5.45 1.82 20.60
C SER A 165 -5.35 2.29 22.07
N PHE A 166 -4.19 2.81 22.48
CA PHE A 166 -3.96 3.24 23.86
C PHE A 166 -4.30 4.71 24.17
N LEU A 167 -4.49 5.56 23.15
CA LEU A 167 -4.71 7.01 23.31
C LEU A 167 -6.01 7.55 22.67
N GLY A 168 -6.77 6.70 21.98
CA GLY A 168 -8.19 6.94 21.71
C GLY A 168 -8.55 7.96 20.62
N ASN A 169 -7.63 8.42 19.76
CA ASN A 169 -7.98 9.24 18.59
C ASN A 169 -7.01 8.98 17.42
N CYS A 170 -7.41 8.09 16.51
CA CYS A 170 -6.68 7.81 15.27
C CYS A 170 -7.32 8.57 14.09
N TYR A 171 -7.33 9.90 14.15
CA TYR A 171 -7.84 10.73 13.07
C TYR A 171 -6.70 11.26 12.21
N ALA A 172 -6.18 10.41 11.31
CA ALA A 172 -5.64 10.94 10.06
C ALA A 172 -6.83 11.25 9.16
N ASN A 173 -7.49 12.38 9.42
CA ASN A 173 -8.40 12.97 8.44
C ASN A 173 -7.59 13.17 7.15
N HIS A 174 -8.21 13.07 5.96
CA HIS A 174 -7.51 13.27 4.68
C HIS A 174 -6.77 14.63 4.60
N ASN A 175 -7.10 15.56 5.50
CA ASN A 175 -6.50 16.87 5.66
C ASN A 175 -5.53 17.04 6.84
N PHE A 176 -5.39 16.08 7.77
CA PHE A 176 -4.62 16.24 9.01
C PHE A 176 -4.88 17.60 9.71
N THR A 177 -6.14 18.05 9.75
CA THR A 177 -6.63 19.18 10.55
C THR A 177 -7.46 18.69 11.70
#